data_AF-A0AAV4H5Q4-F1
#
_entry.id   AF-A0AAV4H5Q4-F1
#
_cell.length_a   1.000
_cell.length_b   1.000
_cell.length_c   1.000
_cell.angle_alpha   90.00
_cell.angle_beta   90.00
_cell.angle_gamma   90.00
#
_symmetry.space_group_name_H-M   'P 1'
#
loop_
_entity.id
_entity.type
_entity.pdbx_description
1 polymer ?
#
loop_
_entity_poly.entity_id
_entity_poly.type
_entity_poly.pdbx_seq_one_letter_code
_entity_poly.pdbx_strand_id
1 'polypeptide(L)'
;MQVMFSSLVFIIANFFNTCVEADEGQECKDFVKVTQELWTNDIDRLGPNDVILNYQARLPDKGNIHDKSPQRLFSYVNESRLTSPVFTTFLPLLNNYDPVKNDPEVLTPHKIAEDEAFLDAILSTKTFQTLFEYLLCEGV
;
A
#
# COMPACT_ATOMS: atom_id res chain seq x y z
N MET A 1 14.14 7.87 -28.58
CA MET A 1 13.49 7.23 -27.41
C MET A 1 14.55 6.49 -26.61
N GLN A 2 15.42 7.23 -25.92
CA GLN A 2 16.61 6.67 -25.24
C GLN A 2 17.00 7.56 -24.05
N VAL A 3 16.00 8.01 -23.29
CA VAL A 3 16.21 8.87 -22.12
C VAL A 3 15.39 8.45 -20.89
N MET A 4 14.40 7.55 -21.00
CA MET A 4 13.65 7.07 -19.83
C MET A 4 14.27 5.83 -19.15
N PHE A 5 15.16 5.09 -19.82
CA PHE A 5 15.85 3.95 -19.19
C PHE A 5 17.04 4.35 -18.30
N SER A 6 17.46 5.62 -18.32
CA SER A 6 18.61 6.07 -17.52
C SER A 6 18.23 6.42 -16.08
N SER A 7 17.00 6.89 -15.81
CA SER A 7 16.62 7.33 -14.46
C SER A 7 16.26 6.17 -13.53
N LEU A 8 15.62 5.12 -14.06
CA LEU A 8 15.24 3.94 -13.27
C LEU A 8 16.46 3.09 -12.87
N VAL A 9 17.43 2.94 -13.79
CA VAL A 9 18.68 2.21 -13.53
C VAL A 9 19.53 2.94 -12.47
N PHE A 10 19.47 4.27 -12.37
CA PHE A 10 20.19 5.01 -11.32
C PHE A 10 19.54 4.93 -9.94
N ILE A 11 18.21 4.81 -9.85
CA ILE A 11 17.54 4.58 -8.55
C ILE A 11 17.84 3.16 -8.09
N ILE A 12 17.66 2.16 -8.95
CA ILE A 12 17.92 0.75 -8.67
C ILE A 12 19.41 0.49 -8.38
N ALA A 13 20.35 1.05 -9.15
CA ALA A 13 21.78 0.83 -8.93
C ALA A 13 22.32 1.53 -7.66
N ASN A 14 21.68 2.59 -7.17
CA ASN A 14 21.97 3.15 -5.84
C ASN A 14 21.21 2.42 -4.72
N PHE A 15 20.02 1.85 -5.00
CA PHE A 15 19.23 1.05 -4.04
C PHE A 15 19.86 -0.33 -3.77
N PHE A 16 20.41 -0.99 -4.78
CA PHE A 16 21.07 -2.30 -4.66
C PHE A 16 22.56 -2.20 -4.27
N ASN A 17 23.21 -1.04 -4.39
CA ASN A 17 24.60 -0.85 -3.94
C ASN A 17 24.74 -0.75 -2.41
N THR A 18 23.64 -0.64 -1.70
CA THR A 18 23.59 -0.85 -0.25
C THR A 18 23.02 -2.22 0.05
N CYS A 19 23.57 -3.27 -0.55
CA CYS A 19 23.76 -4.50 0.21
C CYS A 19 24.76 -4.15 1.33
N VAL A 20 24.28 -3.43 2.34
CA VAL A 20 25.00 -3.27 3.60
C VAL A 20 25.14 -4.70 4.11
N GLU A 21 26.37 -5.20 4.14
CA GLU A 21 26.68 -6.38 4.93
C GLU A 21 26.11 -6.09 6.32
N ALA A 22 25.17 -6.91 6.77
CA ALA A 22 24.58 -6.76 8.10
C ALA A 22 25.73 -6.70 9.10
N ASP A 23 25.91 -5.52 9.72
CA ASP A 23 26.96 -5.30 10.71
C ASP A 23 26.67 -6.25 11.87
N GLU A 24 27.54 -7.25 12.08
CA GLU A 24 27.45 -8.22 13.16
C GLU A 24 27.51 -7.47 14.50
N GLY A 25 26.36 -7.02 15.00
CA GLY A 25 26.25 -6.24 16.24
C GLY A 25 25.26 -5.08 16.20
N GLN A 26 24.69 -4.72 15.05
CA GLN A 26 23.66 -3.68 14.99
C GLN A 26 22.30 -4.21 15.47
N GLU A 27 21.82 -3.69 16.61
CA GLU A 27 20.47 -3.98 17.10
C GLU A 27 19.44 -3.33 16.17
N CYS A 28 18.61 -4.14 15.52
CA CYS A 28 17.49 -3.65 14.72
C CYS A 28 16.47 -2.91 15.58
N LYS A 29 15.75 -1.97 14.96
CA LYS A 29 14.68 -1.25 15.65
C LYS A 29 13.62 -2.24 16.13
N ASP A 30 13.19 -2.10 17.38
CA ASP A 30 12.05 -2.86 17.91
C ASP A 30 10.79 -2.70 17.03
N PHE A 31 10.07 -3.80 16.84
CA PHE A 31 8.88 -3.86 15.96
C PHE A 31 7.81 -2.81 16.32
N VAL A 32 7.58 -2.53 17.61
CA VAL A 32 6.61 -1.51 18.04
C VAL A 32 7.08 -0.12 17.61
N LYS A 33 8.38 0.15 17.69
CA LYS A 33 8.93 1.44 17.21
C LYS A 33 8.78 1.58 15.70
N VAL A 34 9.10 0.53 14.94
CA VAL A 34 8.99 0.57 13.47
C VAL A 34 7.54 0.76 13.05
N THR A 35 6.60 -0.01 13.60
CA THR A 35 5.17 0.15 13.26
C THR A 35 4.63 1.54 13.61
N GLN A 36 5.10 2.15 14.71
CA GLN A 36 4.75 3.53 15.04
C GLN A 36 5.37 4.53 14.05
N GLU A 37 6.59 4.31 13.56
CA GLU A 37 7.19 5.13 12.51
C GLU A 37 6.42 5.00 11.19
N LEU A 38 6.04 3.78 10.77
CA LEU A 38 5.18 3.55 9.60
C LEU A 38 3.87 4.33 9.73
N TRP A 39 3.21 4.25 10.89
CA TRP A 39 2.00 5.01 11.16
C TRP A 39 2.25 6.52 11.07
N THR A 40 3.33 7.01 11.65
CA THR A 40 3.57 8.46 11.72
C THR A 40 3.94 9.04 10.36
N ASN A 41 4.64 8.26 9.53
CA ASN A 41 5.15 8.69 8.23
C ASN A 41 4.19 8.46 7.05
N ASP A 42 3.05 7.80 7.28
CA ASP A 42 2.02 7.62 6.27
C ASP A 42 1.24 8.92 6.01
N ILE A 43 1.76 9.71 5.07
CA ILE A 43 1.20 10.99 4.62
C ILE A 43 -0.01 10.83 3.68
N ASP A 44 -0.18 9.63 3.10
CA ASP A 44 -1.28 9.28 2.20
C ASP A 44 -2.52 8.83 2.99
N ARG A 45 -2.38 8.52 4.29
CA ARG A 45 -3.51 8.20 5.16
C ARG A 45 -4.60 9.26 5.13
N LEU A 46 -5.84 8.80 4.95
CA LEU A 46 -7.04 9.62 5.07
C LEU A 46 -7.34 9.91 6.54
N GLY A 47 -7.59 11.19 6.86
CA GLY A 47 -7.92 11.62 8.21
C GLY A 47 -9.39 11.41 8.58
N PRO A 48 -9.78 11.69 9.84
CA PRO A 48 -11.17 11.55 10.31
C PRO A 48 -12.21 12.36 9.52
N ASN A 49 -11.79 13.44 8.85
CA ASN A 49 -12.66 14.27 8.02
C ASN A 49 -12.65 13.85 6.54
N ASP A 50 -11.70 13.00 6.14
CA ASP A 50 -11.60 12.52 4.76
C ASP A 50 -12.47 11.27 4.54
N VAL A 51 -12.90 10.59 5.60
CA VAL A 51 -13.78 9.42 5.53
C VAL A 51 -14.82 9.51 6.64
N ILE A 52 -16.11 9.52 6.26
CA ILE A 52 -17.21 9.48 7.23
C ILE A 52 -17.93 8.13 7.10
N LEU A 53 -17.87 7.36 8.19
CA LEU A 53 -18.46 6.03 8.25
C LEU A 53 -19.83 6.05 8.93
N ASN A 54 -20.79 5.38 8.32
CA ASN A 54 -22.07 5.04 8.89
C ASN A 54 -22.02 3.57 9.36
N TYR A 55 -21.62 3.36 10.62
CA TYR A 55 -21.51 2.02 11.22
C TYR A 55 -22.85 1.33 11.44
N GLN A 56 -23.96 2.08 11.39
CA GLN A 56 -25.31 1.57 11.59
C GLN A 56 -25.46 0.88 12.96
N ALA A 57 -26.11 -0.29 13.04
CA ALA A 57 -26.42 -0.92 14.32
C ALA A 57 -25.39 -1.98 14.71
N ARG A 58 -24.96 -1.95 15.99
CA ARG A 58 -24.23 -3.07 16.58
C ARG A 58 -25.15 -4.29 16.67
N LEU A 59 -24.68 -5.42 16.13
CA LEU A 59 -25.37 -6.70 16.24
C LEU A 59 -24.97 -7.42 17.54
N PRO A 60 -25.86 -8.24 18.13
CA PRO A 60 -25.52 -9.08 19.27
C PRO A 60 -24.55 -10.20 18.87
N ASP A 61 -23.67 -10.61 19.79
CA ASP A 61 -22.63 -11.62 19.52
C ASP A 61 -23.19 -13.04 19.31
N LYS A 62 -24.43 -13.31 19.76
CA LYS A 62 -25.10 -14.62 19.69
C LYS A 62 -26.61 -14.45 19.49
N GLY A 63 -27.26 -15.53 19.06
CA GLY A 63 -28.71 -15.61 18.87
C GLY A 63 -29.11 -15.47 17.40
N ASN A 64 -30.36 -15.07 17.15
CA ASN A 64 -30.84 -14.87 15.80
C ASN A 64 -30.34 -13.51 15.27
N ILE A 65 -29.27 -13.55 14.46
CA ILE A 65 -28.64 -12.35 13.90
C ILE A 65 -29.35 -11.99 12.60
N HIS A 66 -29.96 -10.81 12.58
CA HIS A 66 -30.57 -10.22 11.39
C HIS A 66 -29.75 -9.01 10.96
N ASP A 67 -29.67 -8.79 9.64
CA ASP A 67 -29.05 -7.58 9.11
C ASP A 67 -29.83 -6.34 9.57
N LYS A 68 -29.09 -5.35 10.07
CA LYS A 68 -29.59 -4.05 10.52
C LYS A 68 -28.83 -2.90 9.86
N SER A 69 -28.23 -3.16 8.71
CA SER A 69 -27.34 -2.24 8.00
C SER A 69 -27.84 -1.91 6.58
N PRO A 70 -29.06 -1.34 6.41
CA PRO A 70 -29.65 -1.09 5.09
C PRO A 70 -28.99 0.03 4.27
N GLN A 71 -28.07 0.80 4.86
CA GLN A 71 -27.39 1.93 4.24
C GLN A 71 -25.92 1.59 3.90
N ARG A 72 -25.27 2.44 3.10
CA ARG A 72 -23.84 2.31 2.78
C ARG A 72 -22.98 2.60 4.00
N LEU A 73 -21.89 1.85 4.16
CA LEU A 73 -20.89 2.08 5.22
C LEU A 73 -20.17 3.42 5.00
N PHE A 74 -19.70 3.71 3.79
CA PHE A 74 -19.11 4.99 3.46
C PHE A 74 -20.23 5.99 3.15
N SER A 75 -20.44 6.92 4.08
CA SER A 75 -21.36 8.05 3.86
C SER A 75 -20.68 9.21 3.12
N TYR A 76 -19.36 9.32 3.24
CA TYR A 76 -18.53 10.27 2.52
C TYR A 76 -17.08 9.77 2.43
N VAL A 77 -16.44 10.06 1.31
CA VAL A 77 -14.99 9.96 1.11
C VAL A 77 -14.54 11.23 0.40
N ASN A 78 -13.47 11.84 0.89
CA ASN A 78 -12.86 13.01 0.26
C ASN A 78 -12.02 12.58 -0.94
N GLU A 79 -12.65 12.48 -2.10
CA GLU A 79 -11.99 12.06 -3.35
C GLU A 79 -10.84 12.98 -3.76
N SER A 80 -10.80 14.23 -3.29
CA SER A 80 -9.68 15.14 -3.58
C SER A 80 -8.36 14.71 -2.91
N ARG A 81 -8.41 13.77 -1.95
CA ARG A 81 -7.22 13.18 -1.32
C ARG A 81 -6.74 11.94 -2.07
N LEU A 82 -7.56 11.37 -2.96
CA LEU A 82 -7.25 10.17 -3.75
C LEU A 82 -6.45 10.50 -5.02
N THR A 83 -5.71 11.60 -5.02
CA THR A 83 -4.95 12.10 -6.15
C THR A 83 -3.44 11.89 -5.98
N SER A 84 -2.99 11.33 -4.86
CA SER A 84 -1.57 11.03 -4.65
C SER A 84 -1.13 9.88 -5.57
N PRO A 85 0.17 9.79 -5.91
CA PRO A 85 0.67 8.69 -6.74
C PRO A 85 0.21 7.32 -6.25
N VAL A 86 0.26 7.08 -4.93
CA VAL A 86 -0.19 5.83 -4.29
C VAL A 86 -1.64 5.50 -4.65
N PHE A 87 -2.59 6.42 -4.47
CA PHE A 87 -3.98 6.15 -4.81
C PHE A 87 -4.22 6.06 -6.32
N THR A 88 -3.59 6.94 -7.10
CA THR A 88 -3.80 6.97 -8.56
C THR A 88 -3.26 5.75 -9.29
N THR A 89 -2.24 5.08 -8.73
CA THR A 89 -1.73 3.81 -9.26
C THR A 89 -2.39 2.59 -8.61
N PHE A 90 -2.89 2.70 -7.38
CA PHE A 90 -3.62 1.61 -6.71
C PHE A 90 -5.03 1.38 -7.27
N LEU A 91 -5.80 2.43 -7.53
CA LEU A 91 -7.20 2.32 -7.98
C LEU A 91 -7.37 1.52 -9.28
N PRO A 92 -6.53 1.70 -10.32
CA PRO A 92 -6.60 0.89 -11.54
C PRO A 92 -6.42 -0.60 -11.28
N LEU A 93 -5.53 -0.99 -10.35
CA LEU A 93 -5.31 -2.40 -10.00
C LEU A 93 -6.59 -3.08 -9.49
N LEU A 94 -7.44 -2.35 -8.76
CA LEU A 94 -8.68 -2.92 -8.22
C LEU A 94 -9.66 -3.32 -9.32
N ASN A 95 -9.61 -2.66 -10.48
CA ASN A 95 -10.47 -2.98 -11.62
C ASN A 95 -9.97 -4.19 -12.42
N ASN A 96 -8.74 -4.65 -12.18
CA ASN A 96 -8.18 -5.83 -12.86
C ASN A 96 -8.69 -7.16 -12.31
N TYR A 97 -9.29 -7.14 -11.11
CA TYR A 97 -9.75 -8.35 -10.44
C TYR A 97 -11.05 -8.88 -11.05
N ASP A 98 -10.99 -10.10 -11.58
CA ASP A 98 -12.17 -10.81 -12.08
C ASP A 98 -12.74 -11.70 -10.95
N PRO A 99 -14.00 -11.47 -10.51
CA PRO A 99 -14.64 -12.33 -9.52
C PRO A 99 -14.92 -13.76 -10.04
N VAL A 100 -14.88 -13.99 -11.35
CA VAL A 100 -15.13 -15.29 -11.97
C VAL A 100 -13.86 -16.14 -11.94
N LYS A 101 -13.82 -17.12 -11.03
CA LYS A 101 -12.64 -17.95 -10.76
C LYS A 101 -12.37 -19.07 -11.77
N ASN A 102 -13.29 -19.30 -12.72
CA ASN A 102 -13.18 -20.41 -13.67
C ASN A 102 -12.40 -20.05 -14.94
N ASP A 103 -12.13 -18.75 -15.14
CA ASP A 103 -11.32 -18.28 -16.25
C ASP A 103 -9.86 -18.10 -15.78
N PRO A 104 -8.88 -18.53 -16.58
CA PRO A 104 -7.48 -18.31 -16.25
C PRO A 104 -7.18 -16.81 -16.26
N GLU A 105 -6.37 -16.36 -15.31
CA GLU A 105 -5.92 -14.99 -15.28
C GLU A 105 -5.12 -14.67 -16.55
N VAL A 106 -5.52 -13.60 -17.24
CA VAL A 106 -4.80 -13.08 -18.41
C VAL A 106 -3.93 -11.92 -17.98
N LEU A 107 -2.61 -12.15 -17.93
CA LEU A 107 -1.62 -11.10 -17.78
C LEU A 107 -1.46 -10.37 -19.11
N THR A 108 -1.88 -9.12 -19.14
CA THR A 108 -1.68 -8.25 -20.30
C THR A 108 -0.51 -7.30 -20.02
N PRO A 109 0.18 -6.79 -21.06
CA PRO A 109 1.20 -5.75 -20.87
C PRO A 109 0.69 -4.52 -20.12
N HIS A 110 -0.62 -4.22 -20.23
CA HIS A 110 -1.23 -3.12 -19.50
C HIS A 110 -1.27 -3.39 -17.99
N LYS A 111 -1.74 -4.58 -17.58
CA LYS A 111 -1.79 -4.99 -16.16
C LYS A 111 -0.40 -4.99 -15.52
N ILE A 112 0.60 -5.52 -16.25
CA ILE A 112 2.00 -5.52 -15.80
C ILE A 112 2.50 -4.08 -15.59
N ALA A 113 2.19 -3.16 -16.51
CA ALA A 113 2.59 -1.76 -16.36
C ALA A 113 1.88 -1.05 -15.19
N GLU A 114 0.62 -1.41 -14.88
CA GLU A 114 -0.07 -0.91 -13.70
C GLU A 114 0.56 -1.43 -12.39
N ASP A 115 0.95 -2.72 -12.35
CA ASP A 115 1.66 -3.31 -11.21
C ASP A 115 3.00 -2.61 -10.97
N GLU A 116 3.81 -2.45 -12.02
CA GLU A 116 5.10 -1.74 -11.95
C GLU A 116 4.92 -0.29 -11.47
N ALA A 117 3.94 0.43 -12.01
CA ALA A 117 3.67 1.81 -11.62
C ALA A 117 3.21 1.93 -10.15
N PHE A 118 2.44 0.97 -9.65
CA PHE A 118 2.05 0.93 -8.24
C PHE A 118 3.25 0.64 -7.33
N LEU A 119 4.07 -0.36 -7.67
CA LEU A 119 5.29 -0.68 -6.94
C LEU A 119 6.24 0.52 -6.86
N ASP A 120 6.50 1.19 -7.98
CA ASP A 120 7.31 2.40 -8.03
C ASP A 120 6.76 3.50 -7.11
N ALA A 121 5.44 3.70 -7.12
CA ALA A 121 4.78 4.70 -6.29
C ALA A 121 4.97 4.39 -4.79
N ILE A 122 4.66 3.17 -4.34
CA ILE A 122 4.74 2.83 -2.91
C ILE A 122 6.19 2.77 -2.43
N LEU A 123 7.12 2.20 -3.20
CA LEU A 123 8.53 2.08 -2.82
C LEU A 123 9.23 3.44 -2.68
N SER A 124 8.72 4.48 -3.35
CA SER A 124 9.21 5.84 -3.18
C SER A 124 8.78 6.52 -1.87
N THR A 125 7.80 5.95 -1.15
CA THR A 125 7.27 6.56 0.08
C THR A 125 8.21 6.37 1.27
N LYS A 126 8.20 7.31 2.22
CA LYS A 126 8.97 7.16 3.45
C LYS A 126 8.51 5.94 4.27
N THR A 127 7.21 5.61 4.21
CA THR A 127 6.64 4.43 4.84
C THR A 127 7.30 3.16 4.35
N PHE A 128 7.36 2.93 3.03
CA PHE A 128 7.98 1.72 2.49
C PHE A 128 9.50 1.71 2.63
N GLN A 129 10.16 2.86 2.53
CA GLN A 129 11.60 2.94 2.82
C GLN A 129 11.91 2.52 4.26
N THR A 130 11.10 2.97 5.23
CA THR A 130 11.23 2.58 6.64
C THR A 130 10.99 1.08 6.84
N LEU A 131 9.98 0.52 6.17
CA LEU A 131 9.71 -0.92 6.20
C LEU A 131 10.88 -1.71 5.61
N PHE A 132 11.41 -1.27 4.46
CA PHE A 132 12.50 -1.93 3.77
C PHE A 132 13.79 -1.91 4.59
N GLU A 133 14.16 -0.76 5.17
CA GLU A 133 15.28 -0.64 6.11
C GLU A 133 15.15 -1.60 7.30
N TYR A 134 13.92 -1.78 7.82
CA TYR A 134 13.67 -2.73 8.91
C TYR A 134 13.84 -4.18 8.46
N LEU A 135 13.26 -4.58 7.34
CA LEU A 135 13.35 -5.95 6.81
C LEU A 135 14.80 -6.34 6.48
N LEU A 136 15.55 -5.43 5.87
CA LEU A 136 16.98 -5.63 5.61
C LEU A 136 17.78 -5.87 6.90
N CYS A 137 17.49 -5.12 7.95
CA CYS A 137 18.14 -5.30 9.25
C CYS A 137 17.82 -6.67 9.86
N GLU A 138 16.55 -7.09 9.78
CA GLU A 138 16.10 -8.41 10.27
C GLU A 138 16.60 -9.58 9.40
N GLY A 139 17.25 -9.29 8.25
CA GLY A 139 17.77 -10.29 7.33
C GLY A 139 16.70 -10.96 6.45
N VAL A 140 15.62 -10.24 6.14
CA VAL A 140 14.50 -10.67 5.26
C VAL A 140 14.59 -10.02 3.89
#